data_AF-A0A559UZ86-F1
#
_entry.id   AF-A0A559UZ86-F1
#
_cell.length_a   1.000
_cell.length_b   1.000
_cell.length_c   1.000
_cell.angle_alpha   90.00
_cell.angle_beta   90.00
_cell.angle_gamma   90.00
#
_symmetry.space_group_name_H-M   'P 1'
#
loop_
_entity.id
_entity.type
_entity.pdbx_description
1 polymer ?
#
loop_
_entity_poly.entity_id
_entity_poly.type
_entity_poly.pdbx_seq_one_letter_code
_entity_poly.pdbx_strand_id
1 'polypeptide(L)'
;MSETPPENTDFDAMTRDIAEVPAVEVIVTVAVNLMSAAAVKLGLSEEGDKYKDLDEARKLITGLAGLLDASATEISSFHAAPLRDGLKSLQLAFREASIVPDEPGQGPGEKYTGPVYG
;
A
#
# COMPACT_ATOMS: atom_id res chain seq x y z
N MET A 1 -42.38 -16.20 -1.42
CA MET A 1 -41.19 -15.33 -1.44
C MET A 1 -40.02 -16.25 -1.17
N SER A 2 -39.17 -16.52 -2.17
CA SER A 2 -37.99 -17.35 -1.97
C SER A 2 -36.87 -16.44 -1.47
N GLU A 3 -36.48 -16.58 -0.20
CA GLU A 3 -35.25 -16.00 0.32
C GLU A 3 -34.07 -16.81 -0.24
N THR A 4 -33.29 -16.19 -1.11
CA THR A 4 -31.96 -16.70 -1.49
C THR A 4 -31.05 -16.60 -0.25
N PRO A 5 -30.36 -17.68 0.17
CA PRO A 5 -29.41 -17.59 1.28
C PRO A 5 -28.28 -16.62 0.91
N PRO A 6 -27.65 -15.95 1.89
CA PRO A 6 -26.50 -15.10 1.61
C PRO A 6 -25.39 -15.93 0.96
N GLU A 7 -24.84 -15.42 -0.15
CA GLU A 7 -23.64 -15.92 -0.79
C GLU A 7 -22.53 -15.96 0.27
N ASN A 8 -22.25 -17.14 0.82
CA ASN A 8 -20.96 -17.38 1.44
C ASN A 8 -19.95 -17.18 0.33
N THR A 9 -19.13 -16.15 0.45
CA THR A 9 -17.90 -16.03 -0.33
C THR A 9 -17.19 -17.36 -0.21
N ASP A 10 -17.08 -18.09 -1.31
CA ASP A 10 -16.57 -19.46 -1.29
C ASP A 10 -15.06 -19.39 -1.02
N PHE A 11 -14.69 -19.37 0.26
CA PHE A 11 -13.32 -19.33 0.72
C PHE A 11 -12.51 -20.51 0.17
N ASP A 12 -13.16 -21.65 -0.10
CA ASP A 12 -12.51 -22.81 -0.71
C ASP A 12 -12.18 -22.56 -2.18
N ALA A 13 -13.05 -21.85 -2.92
CA ALA A 13 -12.75 -21.41 -4.28
C ALA A 13 -11.58 -20.42 -4.32
N MET A 14 -11.59 -19.38 -3.45
CA MET A 14 -10.49 -18.41 -3.37
C MET A 14 -9.16 -19.08 -2.97
N THR A 15 -9.21 -20.11 -2.13
CA THR A 15 -8.02 -20.87 -1.71
C THR A 15 -7.43 -21.70 -2.85
N ARG A 16 -8.27 -22.25 -3.74
CA ARG A 16 -7.78 -22.95 -4.94
C ARG A 16 -7.16 -21.97 -5.92
N ASP A 17 -7.81 -20.84 -6.14
CA ASP A 17 -7.33 -19.82 -7.08
C ASP A 17 -5.97 -19.26 -6.64
N ILE A 18 -5.78 -19.01 -5.34
CA ILE A 18 -4.50 -18.50 -4.83
C ILE A 18 -3.38 -19.55 -4.79
N ALA A 19 -3.71 -20.84 -4.76
CA ALA A 19 -2.72 -21.92 -4.73
C ALA A 19 -1.87 -22.00 -6.02
N GLU A 20 -2.40 -21.49 -7.13
CA GLU A 20 -1.72 -21.46 -8.42
C GLU A 20 -0.90 -20.18 -8.65
N VAL A 21 -1.05 -19.17 -7.78
CA VAL A 21 -0.39 -17.86 -7.93
C VAL A 21 1.01 -17.88 -7.31
N PRO A 22 2.07 -17.52 -8.05
CA PRO A 22 3.41 -17.37 -7.50
C PRO A 22 3.45 -16.35 -6.36
N ALA A 23 4.22 -16.64 -5.30
CA ALA A 23 4.33 -15.74 -4.14
C ALA A 23 4.80 -14.33 -4.51
N VAL A 24 5.69 -14.19 -5.50
CA VAL A 24 6.14 -12.89 -6.03
C VAL A 24 4.98 -12.08 -6.57
N GLU A 25 4.05 -12.71 -7.30
CA GLU A 25 2.87 -12.04 -7.87
C GLU A 25 1.89 -11.61 -6.78
N VAL A 26 1.69 -12.44 -5.75
CA VAL A 26 0.88 -12.08 -4.58
C VAL A 26 1.47 -10.85 -3.89
N ILE A 27 2.77 -10.84 -3.62
CA ILE A 27 3.46 -9.72 -2.96
C ILE A 27 3.34 -8.43 -3.78
N VAL A 28 3.62 -8.50 -5.08
CA VAL A 28 3.53 -7.32 -5.97
C VAL A 28 2.10 -6.80 -6.04
N THR A 29 1.11 -7.68 -6.16
CA THR A 29 -0.31 -7.30 -6.18
C THR A 29 -0.72 -6.60 -4.89
N VAL A 30 -0.35 -7.14 -3.73
CA VAL A 30 -0.62 -6.53 -2.43
C VAL A 30 0.09 -5.18 -2.30
N ALA A 31 1.34 -5.06 -2.76
CA ALA A 31 2.07 -3.80 -2.74
C ALA A 31 1.38 -2.71 -3.58
N VAL A 32 0.90 -3.06 -4.78
CA VAL A 32 0.13 -2.14 -5.63
C VAL A 32 -1.20 -1.76 -4.97
N ASN A 33 -1.90 -2.70 -4.34
CA ASN A 33 -3.14 -2.40 -3.63
C ASN A 33 -2.92 -1.43 -2.46
N LEU A 34 -1.86 -1.63 -1.67
CA LEU A 34 -1.48 -0.71 -0.59
C LEU A 34 -1.12 0.68 -1.12
N MET A 35 -0.37 0.74 -2.24
CA MET A 35 0.01 1.99 -2.89
C MET A 35 -1.22 2.77 -3.38
N SER A 36 -2.12 2.11 -4.10
CA SER A 36 -3.37 2.71 -4.59
C SER A 36 -4.27 3.18 -3.46
N ALA A 37 -4.43 2.37 -2.41
CA ALA A 37 -5.20 2.75 -1.24
C ALA A 37 -4.59 3.97 -0.53
N ALA A 38 -3.25 4.01 -0.37
CA ALA A 38 -2.56 5.15 0.21
C ALA A 38 -2.75 6.42 -0.63
N ALA A 39 -2.67 6.33 -1.95
CA ALA A 39 -2.90 7.45 -2.85
C ALA A 39 -4.32 8.03 -2.69
N VAL A 40 -5.34 7.17 -2.62
CA VAL A 40 -6.73 7.58 -2.34
C VAL A 40 -6.83 8.28 -0.98
N LYS A 41 -6.20 7.72 0.07
CA LYS A 41 -6.20 8.30 1.42
C LYS A 41 -5.39 9.60 1.54
N LEU A 42 -4.45 9.84 0.63
CA LEU A 42 -3.77 11.13 0.50
C LEU A 42 -4.58 12.17 -0.29
N GLY A 43 -5.68 11.77 -0.93
CA GLY A 43 -6.48 12.61 -1.82
C GLY A 43 -5.84 12.82 -3.19
N LEU A 44 -5.00 11.89 -3.65
CA LEU A 44 -4.32 11.93 -4.94
C LEU A 44 -5.12 11.26 -6.08
N SER A 45 -6.28 10.67 -5.77
CA SER A 45 -7.17 10.06 -6.77
C SER A 45 -8.08 11.10 -7.42
N GLU A 46 -8.85 10.68 -8.44
CA GLU A 46 -9.79 11.55 -9.15
C GLU A 46 -10.89 12.12 -8.25
N GLU A 47 -11.23 11.42 -7.15
CA GLU A 47 -12.19 11.88 -6.15
C GLU A 47 -11.60 12.89 -5.16
N GLY A 48 -10.29 13.17 -5.24
CA GLY A 48 -9.58 14.16 -4.46
C GLY A 48 -9.79 14.00 -2.96
N ASP A 49 -10.18 15.09 -2.29
CA ASP A 49 -10.34 15.12 -0.83
C ASP A 49 -11.51 14.27 -0.30
N LYS A 50 -12.39 13.72 -1.15
CA LYS A 50 -13.56 12.95 -0.72
C LYS A 50 -13.22 11.79 0.23
N TYR A 51 -12.10 11.11 0.00
CA TYR A 51 -11.66 9.96 0.78
C TYR A 51 -10.37 10.22 1.57
N LYS A 52 -9.90 11.47 1.59
CA LYS A 52 -8.65 11.86 2.24
C LYS A 52 -8.71 11.62 3.75
N ASP A 53 -7.74 10.88 4.23
CA ASP A 53 -7.56 10.52 5.63
C ASP A 53 -6.07 10.22 5.87
N LEU A 54 -5.38 11.17 6.50
CA LEU A 54 -3.94 11.03 6.75
C LEU A 54 -3.63 9.96 7.80
N ASP A 55 -4.55 9.65 8.72
CA ASP A 55 -4.31 8.58 9.69
C ASP A 55 -4.36 7.21 9.01
N GLU A 56 -5.27 7.00 8.06
CA GLU A 56 -5.30 5.80 7.22
C GLU A 56 -4.13 5.74 6.24
N ALA A 57 -3.79 6.86 5.59
CA ALA A 57 -2.62 6.93 4.70
C ALA A 57 -1.33 6.54 5.43
N ARG A 58 -1.13 7.00 6.67
CA ARG A 58 0.05 6.65 7.49
C ARG A 58 0.19 5.14 7.67
N LYS A 59 -0.91 4.45 7.98
CA LYS A 59 -0.93 3.00 8.18
C LYS A 59 -0.56 2.26 6.90
N LEU A 60 -1.17 2.65 5.78
CA LEU A 60 -0.95 2.03 4.46
C LEU A 60 0.48 2.23 3.96
N ILE A 61 1.02 3.45 4.04
CA ILE A 61 2.41 3.76 3.64
C ILE A 61 3.39 2.99 4.53
N THR A 62 3.15 2.92 5.85
CA THR A 62 3.99 2.16 6.76
C THR A 62 3.96 0.66 6.47
N GLY A 63 2.78 0.11 6.16
CA GLY A 63 2.62 -1.28 5.76
C GLY A 63 3.34 -1.60 4.45
N LEU A 64 3.18 -0.74 3.44
CA LEU A 64 3.88 -0.87 2.15
C LEU A 64 5.40 -0.82 2.33
N ALA A 65 5.91 0.13 3.11
CA ALA A 65 7.34 0.25 3.39
C ALA A 65 7.90 -1.01 4.07
N GLY A 66 7.19 -1.56 5.05
CA GLY A 66 7.60 -2.79 5.73
C GLY A 66 7.54 -4.01 4.82
N LEU A 67 6.53 -4.10 3.95
CA LEU A 67 6.44 -5.15 2.94
C LEU A 67 7.65 -5.11 2.00
N LEU A 68 7.96 -3.94 1.43
CA LEU A 68 9.07 -3.79 0.49
C LEU A 68 10.45 -3.99 1.13
N ASP A 69 10.64 -3.58 2.37
CA ASP A 69 11.87 -3.85 3.12
C ASP A 69 12.09 -5.36 3.29
N ALA A 70 11.04 -6.09 3.67
CA ALA A 70 11.10 -7.52 3.88
C ALA A 70 11.18 -8.36 2.59
N SER A 71 10.58 -7.90 1.49
CA SER A 71 10.38 -8.71 0.27
C SER A 71 11.22 -8.28 -0.93
N ALA A 72 12.01 -7.22 -0.82
CA ALA A 72 12.74 -6.67 -1.97
C ALA A 72 13.69 -7.66 -2.67
N THR A 73 14.31 -8.56 -1.91
CA THR A 73 15.22 -9.58 -2.46
C THR A 73 14.46 -10.66 -3.24
N GLU A 74 13.18 -10.88 -2.91
CA GLU A 74 12.35 -11.93 -3.48
C GLU A 74 11.69 -11.51 -4.81
N ILE A 75 11.30 -10.24 -4.94
CA ILE A 75 10.47 -9.77 -6.08
C ILE A 75 11.28 -9.29 -7.31
N SER A 76 12.60 -9.46 -7.31
CA SER A 76 13.57 -8.93 -8.29
C SER A 76 13.61 -7.40 -8.40
N SER A 77 14.74 -6.86 -8.85
CA SER A 77 14.91 -5.40 -9.02
C SER A 77 13.93 -4.79 -10.02
N PHE A 78 13.44 -5.57 -11.00
CA PHE A 78 12.53 -5.09 -12.04
C PHE A 78 11.16 -4.68 -11.47
N HIS A 79 10.60 -5.47 -10.55
CA HIS A 79 9.34 -5.12 -9.88
C HIS A 79 9.55 -4.21 -8.67
N ALA A 80 10.68 -4.35 -7.95
CA ALA A 80 10.93 -3.58 -6.74
C ALA A 80 11.19 -2.08 -6.99
N ALA A 81 11.84 -1.71 -8.10
CA ALA A 81 12.21 -0.31 -8.35
C ALA A 81 10.99 0.62 -8.50
N PRO A 82 10.00 0.34 -9.37
CA PRO A 82 8.79 1.17 -9.47
C PRO A 82 8.02 1.27 -8.15
N LEU A 83 7.99 0.19 -7.36
CA LEU A 83 7.30 0.17 -6.08
C LEU A 83 7.98 1.07 -5.04
N ARG A 84 9.31 1.10 -5.01
CA ARG A 84 10.08 1.99 -4.14
C ARG A 84 9.94 3.45 -4.55
N ASP A 85 9.95 3.74 -5.84
CA ASP A 85 9.75 5.09 -6.36
C ASP A 85 8.35 5.60 -6.01
N GLY A 86 7.31 4.78 -6.22
CA GLY A 86 5.95 5.09 -5.82
C GLY A 86 5.80 5.29 -4.32
N LEU A 87 6.42 4.44 -3.49
CA LEU A 87 6.45 4.60 -2.04
C LEU A 87 7.09 5.95 -1.64
N LYS A 88 8.23 6.32 -2.24
CA LYS A 88 8.88 7.60 -1.98
C LYS A 88 7.97 8.78 -2.34
N SER A 89 7.27 8.71 -3.48
CA SER A 89 6.30 9.74 -3.87
C SER A 89 5.16 9.88 -2.86
N LEU A 90 4.63 8.76 -2.33
CA LEU A 90 3.58 8.80 -1.31
C LEU A 90 4.09 9.39 0.01
N GLN A 91 5.33 9.08 0.42
CA GLN A 91 5.93 9.64 1.63
C GLN A 91 6.11 11.16 1.53
N LEU A 92 6.55 11.66 0.38
CA LEU A 92 6.67 13.09 0.12
C LEU A 92 5.30 13.77 0.11
N ALA A 93 4.32 13.22 -0.61
CA ALA A 93 2.96 13.75 -0.64
C ALA A 93 2.31 13.77 0.75
N PHE A 94 2.55 12.75 1.58
CA PHE A 94 2.11 12.75 2.98
C PHE A 94 2.70 13.90 3.76
N ARG A 95 4.02 14.10 3.65
CA ARG A 95 4.74 15.16 4.34
C ARG A 95 4.24 16.55 3.92
N GLU A 96 3.95 16.74 2.63
CA GLU A 96 3.36 17.97 2.09
C GLU A 96 1.92 18.20 2.59
N ALA A 97 1.12 17.15 2.71
CA ALA A 97 -0.25 17.24 3.17
C ALA A 97 -0.37 17.41 4.70
N SER A 98 0.66 17.06 5.47
CA SER A 98 0.63 17.13 6.92
C SER A 98 0.77 18.57 7.44
N ILE A 99 -0.17 18.99 8.30
CA ILE A 99 -0.13 20.30 8.96
C ILE A 99 1.04 20.38 9.95
N VAL A 100 1.34 19.27 10.62
CA VAL A 100 2.47 19.13 11.53
C VAL A 100 3.40 18.08 10.93
N PRO A 101 4.51 18.48 10.30
CA PRO A 101 5.44 17.53 9.72
C PRO A 101 6.04 16.62 10.80
N ASP A 102 6.20 15.33 10.48
CA ASP A 102 6.99 14.44 11.30
C ASP A 102 8.49 14.84 11.22
N GLU A 103 9.22 14.61 12.30
CA GLU A 103 10.68 14.74 12.29
C GLU A 103 11.32 13.80 11.24
N PRO A 104 12.48 14.14 10.66
CA PRO A 104 13.16 13.26 9.72
C PRO A 104 13.41 11.86 10.31
N GLY A 105 13.01 10.82 9.59
CA GLY A 105 13.07 9.42 10.03
C GLY A 105 11.84 8.95 10.81
N GLN A 106 10.87 9.83 11.10
CA GLN A 106 9.63 9.52 11.82
C GLN A 106 8.38 9.60 10.93
N GLY A 107 8.54 9.95 9.65
CA GLY A 107 7.47 9.92 8.67
C GLY A 107 6.93 8.51 8.41
N PRO A 108 5.75 8.37 7.78
CA PRO A 108 5.18 7.07 7.46
C PRO A 108 6.16 6.20 6.66
N GLY A 109 6.45 5.00 7.16
CA GLY A 109 7.39 4.07 6.53
C GLY A 109 8.88 4.42 6.63
N GLU A 110 9.26 5.61 7.13
CA GLU A 110 10.68 6.05 7.17
C GLU A 110 11.57 5.20 8.09
N LYS A 111 10.97 4.47 9.04
CA LYS A 111 11.70 3.47 9.84
C LYS A 111 12.33 2.35 8.98
N TYR A 112 11.79 2.10 7.79
CA TYR A 112 12.30 1.10 6.84
C TYR A 112 13.11 1.75 5.71
N THR A 113 12.66 2.89 5.20
CA THR A 113 13.26 3.53 4.02
C THR A 113 14.36 4.53 4.35
N GLY A 114 14.49 4.91 5.62
CA GLY A 114 15.21 6.12 6.02
C GLY A 114 14.41 7.40 5.73
N PRO A 115 14.95 8.58 6.11
CA PRO A 115 14.32 9.87 5.88
C PRO A 115 14.14 10.16 4.38
N VAL A 116 12.98 10.71 3.99
CA VAL A 116 12.78 11.22 2.64
C VAL A 116 12.99 12.73 2.57
N TYR A 117 13.73 13.15 1.55
CA TYR A 117 13.95 14.55 1.22
C TYR A 117 13.32 14.84 -0.14
N GLY A 118 12.51 15.89 -0.17
CA GLY A 118 11.89 16.46 -1.38
C GLY A 118 12.63 17.71 -1.80
#